data_AF-R7I0L9-F1
#
_entry.id   AF-R7I0L9-F1
#
_cell.length_a   1.000
_cell.length_b   1.000
_cell.length_c   1.000
_cell.angle_alpha   90.00
_cell.angle_beta   90.00
_cell.angle_gamma   90.00
#
_symmetry.space_group_name_H-M   'P 1'
#
loop_
_entity.id
_entity.type
_entity.pdbx_description
1 polymer ?
#
loop_
_entity_poly.entity_id
_entity_poly.type
_entity_poly.pdbx_seq_one_letter_code
_entity_poly.pdbx_strand_id
1 'polypeptide(L)'
;MALFALAVMVSSIMGPTVGGFIVDNSSWQWIYLMNITVGIISCFLIHMFIPENPNRVKPKKVDVIGFILLAVWLFSMQVVLDKGEQYNWFDTTWVCWLSGISFFSFIFFVVWEIENKDPMVNLRILKDKNFAIGTYLGAFVNMIIYVTIVLLPKYLQSIMGYTAYLGGLSLAPRVIYLVLSCYV
;
A
#
# COMPACT_ATOMS: atom_id res chain seq x y z
N MET A 1 -11.59 -13.04 -15.09
CA MET A 1 -11.53 -11.72 -14.43
C MET A 1 -12.65 -11.51 -13.42
N ALA A 2 -13.93 -11.76 -13.76
CA ALA A 2 -15.04 -11.58 -12.81
C ALA A 2 -14.93 -12.38 -11.48
N LEU A 3 -14.54 -13.65 -11.54
CA LEU A 3 -14.33 -14.50 -10.35
C LEU A 3 -13.19 -13.99 -9.45
N PHE A 4 -12.14 -13.44 -10.05
CA PHE A 4 -11.02 -12.83 -9.34
C PHE A 4 -11.44 -11.51 -8.70
N ALA A 5 -12.17 -10.65 -9.42
CA ALA A 5 -12.72 -9.41 -8.88
C ALA A 5 -13.64 -9.68 -7.68
N LEU A 6 -14.51 -10.69 -7.78
CA LEU A 6 -15.40 -11.11 -6.69
C LEU A 6 -14.59 -11.53 -5.45
N ALA A 7 -13.50 -12.29 -5.62
CA ALA A 7 -12.62 -12.66 -4.50
C ALA A 7 -11.96 -11.45 -3.83
N VAL A 8 -11.47 -10.47 -4.61
CA VAL A 8 -10.89 -9.21 -4.07
C VAL A 8 -11.93 -8.36 -3.34
N MET A 9 -13.18 -8.42 -3.77
CA MET A 9 -14.28 -7.68 -3.15
C MET A 9 -14.69 -8.28 -1.79
N VAL A 10 -14.85 -9.61 -1.74
CA VAL A 10 -15.19 -10.31 -0.50
C VAL A 10 -14.12 -10.08 0.56
N SER A 11 -12.84 -10.12 0.17
CA SER A 11 -11.74 -9.84 1.11
C SER A 11 -11.77 -8.38 1.62
N SER A 12 -12.12 -7.41 0.78
CA SER A 12 -12.21 -6.00 1.15
C SER A 12 -13.34 -5.71 2.15
N ILE A 13 -14.45 -6.46 2.11
CA ILE A 13 -15.56 -6.34 3.08
C ILE A 13 -15.22 -7.09 4.37
N MET A 14 -14.68 -8.29 4.24
CA MET A 14 -14.32 -9.12 5.41
C MET A 14 -13.19 -8.49 6.23
N GLY A 15 -12.24 -7.78 5.61
CA GLY A 15 -11.09 -7.19 6.29
C GLY A 15 -11.45 -6.28 7.47
N PRO A 16 -12.14 -5.14 7.27
CA PRO A 16 -12.53 -4.24 8.35
C PRO A 16 -13.50 -4.86 9.35
N THR A 17 -14.40 -5.73 8.89
CA THR A 17 -15.42 -6.37 9.73
C THR A 17 -14.79 -7.35 10.72
N VAL A 18 -13.93 -8.25 10.23
CA VAL A 18 -13.22 -9.23 11.04
C VAL A 18 -12.13 -8.55 11.87
N GLY A 19 -11.39 -7.59 11.29
CA GLY A 19 -10.36 -6.83 11.99
C GLY A 19 -10.91 -5.99 13.15
N GLY A 20 -12.04 -5.30 12.94
CA GLY A 20 -12.71 -4.53 13.99
C GLY A 20 -13.26 -5.40 15.12
N PHE A 21 -13.84 -6.56 14.80
CA PHE A 21 -14.30 -7.52 15.81
C PHE A 21 -13.16 -8.07 16.67
N ILE A 22 -12.00 -8.33 16.05
CA ILE A 22 -10.81 -8.83 16.75
C ILE A 22 -10.24 -7.76 17.68
N VAL A 23 -10.18 -6.50 17.26
CA VAL A 23 -9.63 -5.41 18.08
C VAL A 23 -10.52 -5.09 19.28
N ASP A 24 -11.84 -5.22 19.13
CA ASP A 24 -12.78 -4.93 20.21
C ASP A 24 -12.84 -6.08 21.25
N ASN A 25 -12.65 -7.35 20.85
CA ASN A 25 -12.70 -8.50 21.76
C ASN A 25 -11.32 -9.06 22.17
N SER A 26 -10.24 -8.66 21.50
CA SER A 26 -8.90 -9.23 21.68
C SER A 26 -7.82 -8.18 21.40
N SER A 27 -6.59 -8.46 21.83
CA SER A 27 -5.46 -7.56 21.56
C SER A 27 -5.18 -7.47 20.05
N TRP A 28 -4.79 -6.28 19.58
CA TRP A 28 -4.44 -5.96 18.19
C TRP A 28 -3.47 -6.96 17.52
N GLN A 29 -2.65 -7.65 18.31
CA GLN A 29 -1.68 -8.67 17.87
C GLN A 29 -2.35 -9.83 17.09
N TRP A 30 -3.61 -10.14 17.39
CA TRP A 30 -4.36 -11.19 16.71
C TRP A 30 -4.59 -10.91 15.23
N ILE A 31 -4.59 -9.64 14.81
CA ILE A 31 -4.64 -9.26 13.39
C ILE A 31 -3.42 -9.81 12.64
N TYR A 32 -2.24 -9.77 13.27
CA TYR A 32 -1.01 -10.28 12.65
C TYR A 32 -1.00 -11.81 12.58
N LEU A 33 -1.47 -12.49 13.63
CA LEU A 33 -1.59 -13.96 13.65
C LEU A 33 -2.57 -14.48 12.59
N MET A 34 -3.69 -13.79 12.37
CA MET A 34 -4.64 -14.15 11.32
C MET A 34 -4.02 -14.07 9.92
N ASN A 35 -3.28 -13.00 9.63
CA ASN A 35 -2.58 -12.85 8.35
C ASN A 35 -1.58 -13.98 8.09
N ILE A 36 -0.84 -14.41 9.12
CA ILE A 36 0.08 -15.55 9.01
C ILE A 36 -0.66 -16.83 8.64
N THR A 37 -1.78 -17.13 9.31
CA THR A 37 -2.60 -18.32 9.04
C THR A 37 -3.14 -18.32 7.61
N VAL A 38 -3.69 -17.19 7.15
CA VAL A 38 -4.20 -17.04 5.78
C VAL A 38 -3.06 -17.17 4.76
N GLY A 39 -1.88 -16.64 5.05
CA GLY A 39 -0.70 -16.78 4.21
C GLY A 39 -0.26 -18.24 4.05
N ILE A 40 -0.23 -19.01 5.14
CA ILE A 40 0.11 -20.44 5.10
C ILE A 40 -0.89 -21.23 4.26
N ILE A 41 -2.19 -21.01 4.47
CA ILE A 41 -3.25 -21.65 3.69
C ILE A 41 -3.10 -21.30 2.20
N SER A 42 -2.81 -20.03 1.90
CA SER A 42 -2.62 -19.56 0.52
C SER A 42 -1.42 -20.23 -0.14
N CYS A 43 -0.28 -20.32 0.55
CA CYS A 43 0.90 -21.03 0.06
C CYS A 43 0.62 -22.51 -0.21
N PHE A 44 -0.12 -23.16 0.69
CA PHE A 44 -0.54 -24.56 0.54
C PHE A 44 -1.44 -24.76 -0.70
N LEU A 45 -2.45 -23.91 -0.87
CA LEU A 45 -3.35 -23.95 -2.02
C LEU A 45 -2.61 -23.69 -3.34
N ILE A 46 -1.70 -22.72 -3.37
CA ILE A 46 -0.86 -22.43 -4.54
C ILE A 46 -0.05 -23.68 -4.93
N HIS A 47 0.59 -24.32 -3.95
CA HIS A 47 1.38 -25.52 -4.20
C HIS A 47 0.54 -26.70 -4.72
N MET A 48 -0.70 -26.82 -4.25
CA MET A 48 -1.60 -27.91 -4.63
C MET A 48 -2.29 -27.70 -5.98
N PHE A 49 -2.71 -26.48 -6.30
CA PHE A 49 -3.60 -26.19 -7.44
C PHE A 49 -2.92 -25.51 -8.63
N ILE A 50 -1.74 -24.91 -8.47
CA ILE A 50 -1.03 -24.25 -9.57
C ILE A 50 0.04 -25.21 -10.13
N PRO A 51 -0.19 -25.84 -11.30
CA PRO A 51 0.81 -26.68 -11.93
C PRO A 51 2.03 -25.84 -12.35
N GLU A 52 3.23 -26.38 -12.12
CA GLU A 52 4.46 -25.73 -12.56
C GLU A 52 4.46 -25.62 -14.09
N ASN A 53 4.34 -24.39 -14.60
CA ASN A 53 4.36 -24.15 -16.04
C ASN A 53 5.81 -24.28 -16.55
N PRO A 54 6.11 -25.18 -17.50
CA PRO A 54 7.45 -25.38 -18.03
C PRO A 54 7.96 -24.20 -18.89
N ASN A 55 7.07 -23.29 -19.31
CA ASN A 55 7.44 -22.08 -20.04
C ASN A 55 7.85 -20.93 -19.10
N ARG A 56 8.76 -21.20 -18.15
CA ARG A 56 9.38 -20.13 -17.35
C ARG A 56 10.20 -19.25 -18.28
N VAL A 57 9.64 -18.11 -18.66
CA VAL A 57 10.38 -17.00 -19.27
C VAL A 57 11.57 -16.74 -18.34
N LYS A 58 12.80 -16.87 -18.87
CA LYS A 58 14.02 -16.66 -18.07
C LYS A 58 13.87 -15.36 -17.27
N PRO A 59 14.15 -15.35 -15.96
CA PRO A 59 14.04 -14.14 -15.18
C PRO A 59 14.92 -13.09 -15.85
N LYS A 60 14.32 -12.00 -16.33
CA LYS A 60 15.09 -10.81 -16.70
C LYS A 60 15.94 -10.45 -15.49
N LYS A 61 17.19 -10.02 -15.72
CA LYS A 61 18.07 -9.59 -14.65
C LYS A 61 17.34 -8.49 -13.87
N VAL A 62 16.96 -8.79 -12.64
CA VAL A 62 16.27 -7.85 -11.78
C VAL A 62 17.29 -6.79 -11.36
N ASP A 63 16.95 -5.51 -11.51
CA ASP A 63 17.76 -4.41 -11.00
C ASP A 63 17.67 -4.35 -9.48
N VAL A 64 18.47 -5.18 -8.81
CA VAL A 64 18.53 -5.28 -7.35
C VAL A 64 18.97 -3.95 -6.72
N ILE A 65 19.86 -3.21 -7.40
CA ILE A 65 20.38 -1.94 -6.90
C ILE A 65 19.28 -0.87 -6.95
N GLY A 66 18.57 -0.76 -8.08
CA GLY A 66 17.41 0.11 -8.22
C GLY A 66 16.32 -0.21 -7.20
N PHE A 67 16.06 -1.50 -6.96
CA PHE A 67 15.09 -1.95 -5.95
C PHE A 67 15.48 -1.51 -4.53
N ILE A 68 16.74 -1.69 -4.12
CA ILE A 68 17.22 -1.28 -2.80
C ILE A 68 17.14 0.24 -2.64
N LEU A 69 17.53 0.99 -3.65
CA LEU A 69 17.46 2.46 -3.64
C LEU A 69 16.03 2.97 -3.48
N LEU A 70 15.09 2.39 -4.24
CA LEU A 70 13.67 2.71 -4.13
C LEU A 70 13.12 2.35 -2.75
N ALA A 71 13.47 1.19 -2.21
CA ALA A 71 13.05 0.76 -0.88
C ALA A 71 13.55 1.71 0.21
N VAL A 72 14.84 2.10 0.17
CA VAL A 72 15.43 3.04 1.14
C VAL A 72 14.79 4.41 1.03
N TRP A 73 14.58 4.91 -0.19
CA TRP A 73 13.91 6.19 -0.41
C TRP A 73 12.48 6.19 0.14
N LEU A 74 11.64 5.23 -0.28
CA LEU A 74 10.24 5.18 0.16
C LEU A 74 10.13 4.96 1.68
N PHE A 75 10.96 4.10 2.26
CA PHE A 75 10.96 3.84 3.69
C PHE A 75 11.34 5.09 4.49
N SER A 76 12.43 5.74 4.13
CA SER A 76 12.88 6.97 4.81
C SER A 76 11.86 8.11 4.66
N MET A 77 11.30 8.29 3.46
CA MET A 77 10.26 9.28 3.18
C MET A 77 9.00 9.03 4.01
N GLN A 78 8.52 7.79 4.04
CA GLN A 78 7.33 7.42 4.80
C GLN A 78 7.51 7.70 6.29
N VAL A 79 8.66 7.31 6.87
CA VAL A 79 8.93 7.53 8.31
C VAL A 79 8.97 9.03 8.64
N VAL A 80 9.59 9.86 7.81
CA VAL A 80 9.63 11.31 8.01
C VAL A 80 8.22 11.92 7.98
N LEU A 81 7.35 11.47 7.07
CA LEU A 81 5.98 11.98 6.99
C LEU A 81 5.08 11.48 8.12
N ASP A 82 5.20 10.20 8.50
CA ASP A 82 4.35 9.58 9.53
C ASP A 82 4.73 10.04 10.95
N LYS A 83 6.02 10.25 11.20
CA LYS A 83 6.55 10.60 12.53
C LYS A 83 7.03 12.04 12.65
N GLY A 84 7.14 12.78 11.54
CA GLY A 84 7.60 14.17 11.56
C GLY A 84 6.80 15.04 12.53
N GLU A 85 5.47 15.01 12.44
CA GLU A 85 4.59 15.78 13.32
C GLU A 85 4.78 15.43 14.80
N GLN A 86 4.95 14.15 15.12
CA GLN A 86 5.09 13.67 16.50
C GLN A 86 6.40 14.12 17.16
N TYR A 87 7.43 14.42 16.37
CA TYR A 87 8.78 14.74 16.83
C TYR A 87 9.23 16.15 16.43
N ASN A 88 8.29 17.10 16.25
CA ASN A 88 8.59 18.49 15.87
C ASN A 88 9.44 18.62 14.59
N TRP A 89 9.27 17.69 13.65
CA TRP A 89 9.91 17.67 12.33
C TRP A 89 11.43 17.89 12.41
N PHE A 90 11.91 19.05 11.93
CA PHE A 90 13.32 19.38 11.77
C PHE A 90 14.01 19.78 13.08
N ASP A 91 13.27 19.91 14.17
CA ASP A 91 13.85 20.17 15.50
C ASP A 91 14.56 18.92 16.04
N THR A 92 14.20 17.75 15.53
CA THR A 92 14.82 16.49 15.92
C THR A 92 15.87 16.03 14.91
N THR A 93 17.09 15.79 15.40
CA THR A 93 18.26 15.43 14.59
C THR A 93 18.03 14.20 13.72
N TRP A 94 17.40 13.13 14.23
CA TRP A 94 17.17 11.90 13.45
C TRP A 94 16.25 12.14 12.25
N VAL A 95 15.26 13.02 12.35
CA VAL A 95 14.36 13.37 11.23
C VAL A 95 15.12 14.11 10.14
N CYS A 96 16.04 15.01 10.51
CA CYS A 96 16.93 15.68 9.55
C CYS A 96 17.84 14.69 8.81
N TRP A 97 18.43 13.71 9.52
CA TRP A 97 19.22 12.65 8.90
C TRP A 97 18.40 11.82 7.90
N LEU A 98 17.19 11.38 8.29
CA LEU A 98 16.32 10.62 7.39
C LEU A 98 15.83 11.43 6.19
N SER A 99 15.53 12.73 6.37
CA SER A 99 15.16 13.62 5.27
C SER A 99 16.31 13.76 4.27
N GLY A 100 17.54 13.92 4.75
CA GLY A 100 18.74 13.91 3.92
C GLY A 100 18.91 12.59 3.16
N ILE A 101 18.84 11.45 3.86
CA ILE A 101 18.95 10.11 3.26
C ILE A 101 17.88 9.92 2.17
N SER A 102 16.63 10.31 2.45
CA SER A 102 15.53 10.24 1.48
C SER A 102 15.83 11.07 0.23
N PHE A 103 16.30 12.31 0.40
CA PHE A 103 16.61 13.20 -0.71
C PHE A 103 17.76 12.67 -1.58
N PHE A 104 18.86 12.22 -0.97
CA PHE A 104 19.99 11.66 -1.69
C PHE A 104 19.63 10.32 -2.36
N SER A 105 18.87 9.45 -1.69
CA SER A 105 18.43 8.17 -2.25
C SER A 105 17.50 8.37 -3.44
N PHE A 106 16.62 9.39 -3.40
CA PHE A 106 15.77 9.74 -4.53
C PHE A 106 16.58 10.21 -5.74
N ILE A 107 17.52 11.13 -5.54
CA ILE A 107 18.39 11.61 -6.64
C ILE A 107 19.18 10.46 -7.23
N PHE A 108 19.78 9.62 -6.37
CA PHE A 108 20.60 8.51 -6.81
C PHE A 108 19.76 7.44 -7.53
N PHE A 109 18.53 7.18 -7.07
CA PHE A 109 17.56 6.32 -7.74
C PHE A 109 17.21 6.82 -9.14
N VAL A 110 16.88 8.12 -9.28
CA VAL A 110 16.53 8.72 -10.58
C VAL A 110 17.71 8.64 -11.56
N VAL A 111 18.91 8.98 -11.12
CA VAL A 111 20.12 8.89 -11.97
C VAL A 111 20.39 7.44 -12.37
N TRP A 112 20.29 6.50 -11.42
CA TRP A 112 20.48 5.07 -11.66
C TRP A 112 19.49 4.50 -12.68
N GLU A 113 18.20 4.82 -12.56
CA GLU A 113 17.18 4.32 -13.49
C GLU A 113 17.26 4.91 -14.90
N ILE A 114 17.77 6.13 -15.04
CA ILE A 114 17.96 6.73 -16.37
C ILE A 114 19.12 6.06 -17.12
N GLU A 115 20.21 5.75 -16.40
CA GLU A 115 21.45 5.19 -16.95
C GLU A 115 21.37 3.67 -17.18
N ASN A 116 20.58 2.94 -16.38
CA ASN A 116 20.50 1.48 -16.48
C ASN A 116 19.79 0.99 -17.75
N LYS A 117 20.32 -0.12 -18.31
CA LYS A 117 19.79 -0.75 -19.53
C LYS A 117 18.53 -1.59 -19.31
N ASP A 118 18.34 -2.12 -18.11
CA ASP A 118 17.15 -2.89 -17.68
C ASP A 118 16.54 -2.23 -16.42
N PRO A 119 15.95 -1.03 -16.52
CA PRO A 119 15.41 -0.32 -15.36
C PRO A 119 14.17 -1.02 -14.80
N MET A 120 14.05 -1.03 -13.47
CA MET A 120 12.88 -1.61 -12.79
C MET A 120 11.62 -0.77 -13.03
N VAL A 121 11.74 0.56 -13.00
CA VAL A 121 10.71 1.51 -13.40
C VAL A 121 11.16 2.24 -14.65
N ASN A 122 10.40 2.12 -15.72
CA ASN A 122 10.72 2.80 -16.97
C ASN A 122 10.24 4.27 -16.92
N LEU A 123 11.03 5.15 -16.30
CA LEU A 123 10.73 6.57 -16.19
C LEU A 123 10.58 7.28 -17.55
N ARG A 124 11.08 6.68 -18.64
CA ARG A 124 10.97 7.25 -20.01
C ARG A 124 9.53 7.30 -20.51
N ILE A 125 8.63 6.47 -19.96
CA ILE A 125 7.21 6.46 -20.33
C ILE A 125 6.50 7.75 -19.86
N LEU A 126 6.96 8.36 -18.76
CA LEU A 126 6.46 9.65 -18.28
C LEU A 126 6.81 10.83 -19.20
N LYS A 127 7.62 10.62 -20.25
CA LYS A 127 7.90 11.63 -21.28
C LYS A 127 6.68 11.88 -22.18
N ASP A 128 5.78 10.92 -22.28
CA ASP A 128 4.49 11.12 -22.95
C ASP A 128 3.58 11.96 -22.05
N LYS A 129 3.16 13.14 -22.54
CA LYS A 129 2.31 14.07 -21.78
C LYS A 129 0.98 13.45 -21.38
N ASN A 130 0.37 12.63 -22.23
CA ASN A 130 -0.91 12.00 -21.93
C ASN A 130 -0.75 10.98 -20.80
N PHE A 131 0.33 10.20 -20.83
CA PHE A 131 0.63 9.24 -19.77
C PHE A 131 0.99 9.96 -18.45
N ALA A 132 1.78 11.02 -18.52
CA ALA A 132 2.13 11.83 -17.34
C ALA A 132 0.88 12.43 -16.70
N ILE A 133 0.04 13.12 -17.47
CA ILE A 133 -1.20 13.73 -16.97
C ILE A 133 -2.14 12.67 -16.40
N GLY A 134 -2.31 11.54 -17.09
CA GLY A 134 -3.14 10.43 -16.59
C GLY A 134 -2.61 9.87 -15.26
N THR A 135 -1.29 9.70 -15.14
CA THR A 135 -0.64 9.23 -13.91
C THR A 135 -0.81 10.24 -12.77
N TYR A 136 -0.62 11.54 -13.04
CA TYR A 136 -0.82 12.59 -12.04
C TYR A 136 -2.27 12.66 -11.57
N LEU A 137 -3.24 12.68 -12.49
CA LEU A 137 -4.66 12.67 -12.13
C LEU A 137 -5.03 11.42 -11.34
N GLY A 138 -4.55 10.25 -11.77
CA GLY A 138 -4.74 9.00 -11.05
C GLY A 138 -4.15 9.04 -9.63
N ALA A 139 -2.94 9.57 -9.47
CA ALA A 139 -2.30 9.75 -8.17
C ALA A 139 -3.10 10.69 -7.26
N PHE A 140 -3.58 11.81 -7.81
CA PHE A 140 -4.42 12.78 -7.08
C PHE A 140 -5.72 12.16 -6.60
N VAL A 141 -6.42 11.41 -7.46
CA VAL A 141 -7.66 10.72 -7.08
C VAL A 141 -7.38 9.70 -5.96
N ASN A 142 -6.31 8.93 -6.08
CA ASN A 142 -5.90 7.98 -5.03
C ASN A 142 -5.56 8.70 -3.71
N MET A 143 -4.85 9.83 -3.76
CA MET A 143 -4.55 10.63 -2.57
C MET A 143 -5.81 11.03 -1.82
N ILE A 144 -6.82 11.58 -2.52
CA ILE A 144 -8.11 11.97 -1.93
C ILE A 144 -8.83 10.76 -1.31
N ILE A 145 -8.81 9.63 -2.02
CA ILE A 145 -9.39 8.37 -1.56
C ILE A 145 -8.74 7.94 -0.24
N TYR A 146 -7.42 7.92 -0.14
CA TYR A 146 -6.67 7.50 1.04
C TYR A 146 -6.85 8.44 2.23
N VAL A 147 -6.79 9.76 2.01
CA VAL A 147 -7.06 10.76 3.06
C VAL A 147 -8.41 10.48 3.71
N THR A 148 -9.44 10.23 2.90
CA THR A 148 -10.79 9.93 3.41
C THR A 148 -10.86 8.60 4.17
N ILE A 149 -10.11 7.57 3.75
CA ILE A 149 -10.07 6.26 4.45
C ILE A 149 -9.47 6.40 5.85
N VAL A 150 -8.41 7.20 6.00
CA VAL A 150 -7.64 7.28 7.25
C VAL A 150 -8.20 8.33 8.19
N LEU A 151 -8.59 9.49 7.66
CA LEU A 151 -9.01 10.63 8.48
C LEU A 151 -10.40 10.41 9.09
N LEU A 152 -11.31 9.76 8.36
CA LEU A 152 -12.70 9.56 8.80
C LEU A 152 -12.80 8.67 10.06
N PRO A 153 -12.17 7.47 10.12
CA PRO A 153 -12.17 6.67 11.34
C PRO A 153 -11.44 7.36 12.49
N LYS A 154 -10.32 8.04 12.20
CA LYS A 154 -9.58 8.80 13.22
C LYS A 154 -10.44 9.90 13.84
N TYR A 155 -11.23 10.59 13.02
CA TYR A 155 -12.19 11.59 13.47
C TYR A 155 -13.33 10.98 14.31
N LEU A 156 -13.93 9.89 13.83
CA LEU A 156 -15.02 9.19 14.54
C LEU A 156 -14.57 8.61 15.89
N GLN A 157 -13.37 8.04 15.96
CA GLN A 157 -12.82 7.47 17.18
C GLN A 157 -12.35 8.55 18.16
N SER A 158 -11.61 9.56 17.68
CA SER A 158 -10.98 10.56 18.55
C SER A 158 -11.92 11.66 19.03
N ILE A 159 -12.93 12.04 18.24
CA ILE A 159 -13.81 13.17 18.55
C ILE A 159 -15.23 12.70 18.88
N MET A 160 -15.77 11.73 18.14
CA MET A 160 -17.13 11.21 18.39
C MET A 160 -17.17 10.06 19.42
N GLY A 161 -16.02 9.58 19.90
CA GLY A 161 -15.94 8.54 20.93
C GLY A 161 -16.43 7.16 20.48
N TYR A 162 -16.44 6.90 19.17
CA TYR A 162 -16.87 5.60 18.64
C TYR A 162 -15.83 4.51 18.96
N THR A 163 -16.31 3.29 19.24
CA THR A 163 -15.42 2.12 19.36
C THR A 163 -14.81 1.79 18.00
N ALA A 164 -13.69 1.05 17.99
CA ALA A 164 -12.98 0.71 16.75
C ALA A 164 -13.87 -0.10 15.79
N TYR A 165 -14.77 -0.95 16.31
CA TYR A 165 -15.77 -1.65 15.52
C TYR A 165 -16.76 -0.72 14.80
N LEU A 166 -17.34 0.27 15.49
CA LEU A 166 -18.29 1.20 14.87
C LEU A 166 -17.61 2.11 13.84
N GLY A 167 -16.38 2.55 14.13
CA GLY A 167 -15.55 3.27 13.16
C GLY A 167 -15.26 2.44 11.91
N GLY A 168 -14.91 1.16 12.07
CA GLY A 168 -14.71 0.23 10.96
C GLY A 168 -15.99 -0.06 10.16
N LEU A 169 -17.12 -0.25 10.85
CA LEU A 169 -18.43 -0.48 10.23
C LEU A 169 -18.88 0.71 9.38
N SER A 170 -18.55 1.94 9.79
CA SER A 170 -18.87 3.15 9.02
C SER A 170 -18.15 3.23 7.66
N LEU A 171 -17.07 2.47 7.48
CA LEU A 171 -16.39 2.34 6.18
C LEU A 171 -17.04 1.27 5.28
N ALA A 172 -17.87 0.38 5.82
CA ALA A 172 -18.50 -0.70 5.06
C ALA A 172 -19.40 -0.21 3.90
N PRO A 173 -20.25 0.83 4.05
CA PRO A 173 -21.06 1.37 2.96
C PRO A 173 -20.24 1.79 1.74
N ARG A 174 -19.03 2.31 1.94
CA ARG A 174 -18.13 2.70 0.85
C ARG A 174 -17.65 1.50 0.04
N VAL A 175 -17.30 0.41 0.71
CA VAL A 175 -16.88 -0.84 0.05
C VAL A 175 -18.06 -1.44 -0.71
N ILE A 176 -19.26 -1.42 -0.12
CA ILE A 176 -20.49 -1.89 -0.77
C ILE A 176 -20.80 -1.08 -2.04
N TYR A 177 -20.67 0.25 -1.99
CA TYR A 177 -20.88 1.10 -3.16
C TYR A 177 -19.88 0.80 -4.28
N LEU A 178 -18.59 0.60 -3.94
CA LEU A 178 -17.56 0.23 -4.91
C LEU A 178 -17.84 -1.13 -5.57
N VAL A 179 -18.43 -2.06 -4.81
CA VAL A 179 -18.88 -3.35 -5.33
C VAL A 179 -20.01 -3.16 -6.33
N LEU A 180 -21.04 -2.40 -5.97
CA LEU A 180 -22.19 -2.16 -6.82
C LEU A 180 -21.83 -1.41 -8.12
N SER A 181 -20.92 -0.43 -8.06
CA SER A 181 -20.50 0.32 -9.25
C SER A 181 -19.72 -0.51 -10.27
N CYS A 182 -19.18 -1.67 -9.86
CA CYS A 182 -18.45 -2.55 -10.78
C CYS A 182 -19.38 -3.50 -11.56
N TYR A 183 -20.64 -3.62 -11.14
CA TYR A 183 -21.68 -4.40 -11.81
C TYR A 183 -22.50 -3.58 -12.82
N VAL A 184 -22.37 -2.25 -12.81
CA VAL A 184 -23.02 -1.31 -13.74
C VAL A 184 -22.00 -0.86 -14.78
#